data_AF-A0A9D9U2Z0-F1
#
_entry.id   AF-A0A9D9U2Z0-F1
#
_cell.length_a   1.000
_cell.length_b   1.000
_cell.length_c   1.000
_cell.angle_alpha   90.00
_cell.angle_beta   90.00
_cell.angle_gamma   90.00
#
_symmetry.space_group_name_H-M   'P 1'
#
loop_
_entity.id
_entity.type
_entity.pdbx_description
1 polymer ?
#
loop_
_entity_poly.entity_id
_entity_poly.type
_entity_poly.pdbx_seq_one_letter_code
_entity_poly.pdbx_strand_id
1 'polypeptide(L)'
;MRRGAVLTLLAAALPMALGGCQGMPAEAPVREQAAEAQPVSAPAPAALPDTTPEQVRDDYDEVLRQASAAWERGDHKSALLFYERVLGRAEQPREQVRALIGMATLRLMPSSKVADSAAAAVVMRELDLRLAAHELRHEFHAQLELLRLLQAREGEMQALRESNRKLAAQLAAKEELVRQLRALSVDGG
;
A
#
# COMPACT_ATOMS: atom_id res chain seq x y z
N MET A 1 -47.16 6.30 -12.15
CA MET A 1 -46.19 5.81 -11.16
C MET A 1 -45.41 7.02 -10.64
N ARG A 2 -45.62 7.38 -9.37
CA ARG A 2 -45.10 8.60 -8.72
C ARG A 2 -44.00 8.23 -7.72
N ARG A 3 -42.93 9.03 -7.69
CA ARG A 3 -41.97 9.38 -6.62
C ARG A 3 -40.72 9.90 -7.35
N GLY A 4 -40.35 11.18 -7.44
CA GLY A 4 -40.68 12.35 -6.64
C GLY A 4 -39.69 12.50 -5.49
N ALA A 5 -38.64 13.33 -5.67
CA ALA A 5 -38.02 14.18 -4.64
C ALA A 5 -36.74 14.85 -5.17
N VAL A 6 -36.87 16.11 -5.57
CA VAL A 6 -35.82 17.14 -5.48
C VAL A 6 -35.92 17.71 -4.07
N LEU A 7 -34.82 17.88 -3.33
CA LEU A 7 -34.63 18.98 -2.37
C LEU A 7 -33.25 18.96 -1.69
N THR A 8 -32.46 19.97 -2.06
CA THR A 8 -31.64 20.84 -1.21
C THR A 8 -32.03 20.82 0.27
N LEU A 9 -31.07 20.79 1.20
CA LEU A 9 -30.89 21.83 2.22
C LEU A 9 -29.63 21.59 3.07
N LEU A 10 -28.74 22.58 3.00
CA LEU A 10 -27.66 22.86 3.94
C LEU A 10 -28.24 23.71 5.10
N ALA A 11 -27.54 23.67 6.24
CA ALA A 11 -27.56 24.62 7.36
C ALA A 11 -28.54 24.40 8.52
N ALA A 12 -27.99 24.07 9.68
CA ALA A 12 -27.86 24.94 10.87
C ALA A 12 -27.26 24.06 12.01
N ALA A 13 -26.36 24.47 12.90
CA ALA A 13 -26.12 25.79 13.46
C ALA A 13 -24.67 25.93 13.97
N LEU A 14 -24.13 27.13 13.83
CA LEU A 14 -23.00 27.71 14.57
C LEU A 14 -23.55 28.29 15.90
N PRO A 15 -22.75 28.48 16.97
CA PRO A 15 -22.11 29.81 17.12
C PRO A 15 -20.75 29.88 17.87
N MET A 16 -19.97 30.88 17.43
CA MET A 16 -19.27 31.93 18.21
C MET A 16 -18.25 31.58 19.31
N ALA A 17 -17.01 32.06 19.14
CA ALA A 17 -16.43 33.26 19.80
C ALA A 17 -14.93 33.33 19.41
N LEU A 18 -14.45 34.23 18.53
CA LEU A 18 -14.19 35.68 18.66
C LEU A 18 -13.26 36.10 19.82
N GLY A 19 -12.16 36.76 19.41
CA GLY A 19 -11.39 37.74 20.19
C GLY A 19 -9.95 37.28 20.50
N GLY A 20 -8.87 37.96 20.14
CA GLY A 20 -8.67 39.29 19.55
C GLY A 20 -7.35 39.89 20.07
N CYS A 21 -6.55 40.47 19.16
CA CYS A 21 -5.57 41.58 19.32
C CYS A 21 -4.37 41.41 20.28
N GLN A 22 -3.13 41.32 19.75
CA GLN A 22 -2.18 42.42 19.46
C GLN A 22 -1.43 43.00 20.68
N GLY A 23 -0.09 43.02 20.59
CA GLY A 23 0.76 43.91 21.40
C GLY A 23 2.20 43.42 21.63
N MET A 24 3.13 43.89 20.81
CA MET A 24 4.56 44.09 21.16
C MET A 24 4.77 45.63 21.18
N PRO A 25 5.65 46.21 22.01
CA PRO A 25 7.10 46.18 21.76
C PRO A 25 8.01 46.15 23.01
N ALA A 26 9.31 46.12 22.73
CA ALA A 26 10.46 45.97 23.62
C ALA A 26 10.91 47.26 24.33
N GLU A 27 11.52 47.13 25.52
CA GLU A 27 12.79 47.78 25.92
C GLU A 27 13.25 47.30 27.33
N ALA A 28 14.55 47.07 27.50
CA ALA A 28 15.26 46.88 28.78
C ALA A 28 15.77 48.29 29.29
N PRO A 29 16.33 48.54 30.51
CA PRO A 29 17.30 47.67 31.22
C PRO A 29 17.49 47.83 32.78
N VAL A 30 18.43 47.02 33.33
CA VAL A 30 19.33 47.23 34.51
C VAL A 30 18.89 47.00 35.99
N ARG A 31 19.48 45.91 36.55
CA ARG A 31 20.19 45.62 37.85
C ARG A 31 19.56 45.67 39.26
N GLU A 32 19.99 44.61 40.01
CA GLU A 32 20.32 44.47 41.45
C GLU A 32 19.16 44.64 42.46
N GLN A 33 18.88 43.74 43.41
CA GLN A 33 19.77 43.03 44.34
C GLN A 33 19.00 41.92 45.09
N ALA A 34 19.74 40.89 45.50
CA ALA A 34 19.64 40.06 46.72
C ALA A 34 18.27 39.71 47.35
N ALA A 35 17.98 38.41 47.44
CA ALA A 35 17.59 37.75 48.70
C ALA A 35 17.59 36.21 48.53
N GLU A 36 17.96 35.54 49.62
CA GLU A 36 18.21 34.11 49.76
C GLU A 36 17.01 33.18 49.47
N ALA A 37 17.35 31.94 49.09
CA ALA A 37 16.88 30.69 49.72
C ALA A 37 16.24 29.63 48.78
N GLN A 38 16.87 28.45 48.86
CA GLN A 38 16.40 27.09 48.55
C GLN A 38 16.42 26.57 47.10
N PRO A 39 16.97 25.35 46.88
CA PRO A 39 17.09 24.75 45.56
C PRO A 39 15.71 24.26 45.12
N VAL A 40 15.20 24.80 44.02
CA VAL A 40 14.04 24.25 43.32
C VAL A 40 14.48 22.91 42.74
N SER A 41 14.04 21.83 43.39
CA SER A 41 14.14 20.47 42.86
C SER A 41 13.49 20.46 41.48
N ALA A 42 14.22 20.02 40.46
CA ALA A 42 13.73 19.95 39.09
C ALA A 42 12.42 19.14 39.04
N PRO A 43 11.43 19.53 38.21
CA PRO A 43 10.23 18.73 38.05
C PRO A 43 10.65 17.35 37.55
N ALA A 44 10.22 16.31 38.27
CA ALA A 44 10.42 14.93 37.85
C ALA A 44 9.93 14.78 36.40
N PRO A 45 10.68 14.07 35.53
CA PRO A 45 10.25 13.84 34.16
C PRO A 45 8.86 13.21 34.22
N ALA A 46 7.92 13.79 33.45
CA ALA A 46 6.58 13.25 33.32
C ALA A 46 6.71 11.76 32.99
N ALA A 47 6.22 10.91 33.88
CA ALA A 47 6.12 9.49 33.62
C ALA A 47 5.32 9.34 32.32
N LEU A 48 5.98 8.81 31.29
CA LEU A 48 5.27 8.31 30.12
C LEU A 48 4.20 7.36 30.64
N PRO A 49 2.95 7.44 30.14
CA PRO A 49 1.95 6.48 30.56
C PRO A 49 2.52 5.09 30.27
N ASP A 50 2.54 4.24 31.31
CA ASP A 50 2.82 2.82 31.18
C ASP A 50 1.77 2.25 30.23
N THR A 51 2.07 2.28 28.94
CA THR A 51 1.37 1.49 27.95
C THR A 51 1.72 0.05 28.28
N THR A 52 0.83 -0.61 29.02
CA THR A 52 0.92 -2.03 29.26
C THR A 52 0.98 -2.76 27.90
N PRO A 53 1.64 -3.92 27.79
CA PRO A 53 1.70 -4.71 26.56
C PRO A 53 0.32 -5.11 26.00
N GLU A 54 -0.77 -4.86 26.73
CA GLU A 54 -2.14 -5.24 26.39
C GLU A 54 -2.87 -4.26 25.46
N GLN A 55 -2.28 -3.10 25.10
CA GLN A 55 -2.91 -2.11 24.19
C GLN A 55 -2.43 -2.14 22.73
N VAL A 56 -1.50 -3.05 22.38
CA VAL A 56 -0.98 -3.19 21.00
C VAL A 56 -1.39 -4.53 20.38
N ARG A 57 -2.55 -5.06 20.77
CA ARG A 57 -3.31 -5.86 19.80
C ARG A 57 -4.04 -4.84 18.93
N ASP A 58 -3.31 -4.24 17.98
CA ASP A 58 -3.95 -3.72 16.77
C ASP A 58 -4.93 -4.83 16.36
N ASP A 59 -6.23 -4.54 16.33
CA ASP A 59 -7.21 -5.53 15.89
C ASP A 59 -6.86 -5.85 14.43
N TYR A 60 -6.08 -6.90 14.19
CA TYR A 60 -5.59 -7.20 12.86
C TYR A 60 -6.76 -7.52 11.94
N ASP A 61 -7.91 -7.93 12.48
CA ASP A 61 -9.15 -8.02 11.72
C ASP A 61 -9.64 -6.64 11.26
N GLU A 62 -9.51 -5.58 12.06
CA GLU A 62 -9.74 -4.18 11.63
C GLU A 62 -8.76 -3.77 10.55
N VAL A 63 -7.45 -4.04 10.70
CA VAL A 63 -6.45 -3.67 9.68
C VAL A 63 -6.68 -4.45 8.37
N LEU A 64 -7.03 -5.74 8.44
CA LEU A 64 -7.39 -6.55 7.28
C LEU A 64 -8.70 -6.07 6.62
N ARG A 65 -9.68 -5.59 7.41
CA ARG A 65 -10.88 -4.93 6.88
C ARG A 65 -10.54 -3.61 6.18
N GLN A 66 -9.64 -2.81 6.73
CA GLN A 66 -9.16 -1.58 6.10
C GLN A 66 -8.42 -1.88 4.80
N ALA A 67 -7.59 -2.92 4.77
CA ALA A 67 -6.92 -3.38 3.56
C ALA A 67 -7.93 -3.78 2.47
N SER A 68 -8.95 -4.54 2.85
CA SER A 68 -10.03 -4.98 1.95
C SER A 68 -10.82 -3.77 1.42
N ALA A 69 -11.21 -2.84 2.29
CA ALA A 69 -11.95 -1.64 1.89
C ALA A 69 -11.10 -0.71 0.99
N ALA A 70 -9.79 -0.61 1.23
CA ALA A 70 -8.88 0.13 0.36
C ALA A 70 -8.78 -0.52 -1.03
N TRP A 71 -8.71 -1.85 -1.08
CA TRP A 71 -8.76 -2.59 -2.35
C TRP A 71 -10.07 -2.34 -3.09
N GLU A 72 -11.23 -2.50 -2.46
CA GLU A 72 -12.54 -2.29 -3.10
C GLU A 72 -12.68 -0.88 -3.71
N ARG A 73 -12.06 0.14 -3.09
CA ARG A 73 -12.01 1.51 -3.63
C ARG A 73 -10.97 1.73 -4.74
N GLY A 74 -10.19 0.71 -5.09
CA GLY A 74 -9.10 0.78 -6.07
C GLY A 74 -7.85 1.49 -5.58
N ASP A 75 -7.71 1.66 -4.26
CA ASP A 75 -6.51 2.19 -3.60
C ASP A 75 -5.58 1.03 -3.20
N HIS A 76 -5.01 0.40 -4.24
CA HIS A 76 -4.16 -0.77 -4.10
C HIS A 76 -2.85 -0.50 -3.34
N LYS A 77 -2.37 0.74 -3.34
CA LYS A 77 -1.16 1.12 -2.60
C LYS A 77 -1.42 1.10 -1.09
N SER A 78 -2.50 1.73 -0.63
CA SER A 78 -2.87 1.70 0.78
C SER A 78 -3.23 0.29 1.24
N ALA A 79 -3.98 -0.47 0.42
CA ALA A 79 -4.28 -1.87 0.71
C ALA A 79 -3.01 -2.70 0.94
N LEU A 80 -2.00 -2.50 0.10
CA LEU A 80 -0.71 -3.18 0.23
C LEU A 80 0.00 -2.82 1.54
N LEU A 81 0.06 -1.53 1.89
CA LEU A 81 0.67 -1.07 3.15
C LEU A 81 -0.03 -1.64 4.38
N PHE A 82 -1.35 -1.75 4.36
CA PHE A 82 -2.10 -2.37 5.46
C PHE A 82 -1.75 -3.86 5.61
N TYR A 83 -1.66 -4.61 4.50
CA TYR A 83 -1.22 -6.01 4.58
C TYR A 83 0.23 -6.15 5.06
N GLU A 84 1.14 -5.27 4.63
CA GLU A 84 2.53 -5.27 5.10
C GLU A 84 2.62 -4.97 6.61
N ARG A 85 1.76 -4.08 7.13
CA ARG A 85 1.64 -3.82 8.57
C ARG A 85 1.19 -5.07 9.33
N VAL A 86 0.18 -5.80 8.83
CA VAL A 86 -0.27 -7.06 9.44
C VAL A 86 0.86 -8.07 9.42
N LEU A 87 1.53 -8.27 8.29
CA LEU A 87 2.60 -9.26 8.14
C LEU A 87 3.77 -9.02 9.12
N GLY A 88 4.13 -7.76 9.35
CA GLY A 88 5.26 -7.38 10.20
C GLY A 88 4.95 -7.36 11.70
N ARG A 89 3.69 -7.49 12.11
CA ARG A 89 3.29 -7.31 13.53
C ARG A 89 2.35 -8.37 14.07
N ALA A 90 1.57 -9.02 13.22
CA ALA A 90 0.64 -10.07 13.64
C ALA A 90 1.39 -11.23 14.27
N GLU A 91 0.93 -11.68 15.44
CA GLU A 91 1.47 -12.86 16.12
C GLU A 91 0.81 -14.14 15.62
N GLN A 92 -0.44 -14.04 15.13
CA GLN A 92 -1.20 -15.21 14.69
C GLN A 92 -0.82 -15.61 13.26
N PRO A 93 -0.42 -16.87 13.00
CA PRO A 93 -0.08 -17.33 11.65
C PRO A 93 -1.20 -17.14 10.63
N ARG A 94 -2.46 -17.24 11.06
CA ARG A 94 -3.62 -17.05 10.19
C ARG A 94 -3.72 -15.62 9.64
N GLU A 95 -3.49 -14.62 10.47
CA GLU A 95 -3.54 -13.20 10.07
C GLU A 95 -2.41 -12.89 9.09
N GLN A 96 -1.21 -13.42 9.36
CA GLN A 96 -0.07 -13.31 8.47
C GLN A 96 -0.33 -13.98 7.10
N VAL A 97 -0.91 -15.18 7.09
CA VAL A 97 -1.29 -15.88 5.85
C VAL A 97 -2.33 -15.09 5.06
N ARG A 98 -3.36 -14.54 5.72
CA ARG A 98 -4.35 -13.66 5.07
C ARG A 98 -3.69 -12.44 4.43
N ALA A 99 -2.75 -11.81 5.13
CA ALA A 99 -2.00 -10.68 4.61
C ALA A 99 -1.16 -11.06 3.38
N LEU A 100 -0.44 -12.19 3.43
CA LEU A 100 0.35 -12.69 2.30
C LEU A 100 -0.52 -13.02 1.08
N ILE A 101 -1.70 -13.61 1.27
CA ILE A 101 -2.67 -13.86 0.19
C ILE A 101 -3.13 -12.54 -0.43
N GLY A 102 -3.48 -11.55 0.39
CA GLY A 102 -3.87 -10.22 -0.08
C GLY A 102 -2.76 -9.53 -0.87
N MET A 103 -1.53 -9.57 -0.36
CA MET A 103 -0.32 -9.04 -0.99
C MET A 103 -0.02 -9.72 -2.34
N ALA A 104 -0.10 -11.05 -2.41
CA ALA A 104 0.11 -11.80 -3.63
C ALA A 104 -0.97 -11.48 -4.67
N THR A 105 -2.23 -11.40 -4.23
CA THR A 105 -3.37 -11.09 -5.12
C THR A 105 -3.22 -9.70 -5.72
N LEU A 106 -2.92 -8.67 -4.91
CA LEU A 106 -2.69 -7.31 -5.40
C LEU A 106 -1.53 -7.23 -6.39
N ARG A 107 -0.50 -8.05 -6.24
CA ARG A 107 0.66 -8.03 -7.14
C ARG A 107 0.45 -8.84 -8.43
N LEU A 108 -0.41 -9.86 -8.41
CA LEU A 108 -0.72 -10.68 -9.59
C LEU A 108 -1.93 -10.17 -10.40
N MET A 109 -2.84 -9.41 -9.78
CA MET A 109 -4.01 -8.91 -10.49
C MET A 109 -3.63 -7.90 -11.58
N PRO A 110 -4.04 -8.09 -12.84
CA PRO A 110 -3.71 -7.18 -13.94
C PRO A 110 -4.30 -5.78 -13.80
N SER A 111 -5.44 -5.67 -13.12
CA SER A 111 -6.12 -4.40 -12.83
C SER A 111 -5.49 -3.63 -11.67
N SER A 112 -4.53 -4.23 -10.98
CA SER A 112 -3.87 -3.62 -9.83
C SER A 112 -2.89 -2.53 -10.26
N LYS A 113 -2.83 -1.45 -9.47
CA LYS A 113 -1.88 -0.34 -9.66
C LYS A 113 -0.50 -0.65 -9.08
N VAL A 114 -0.38 -1.78 -8.38
CA VAL A 114 0.85 -2.28 -7.75
C VAL A 114 1.18 -3.68 -8.28
N ALA A 115 0.72 -4.01 -9.49
CA ALA A 115 1.03 -5.27 -10.15
C ALA A 115 2.54 -5.42 -10.31
N ASP A 116 3.09 -6.50 -9.77
CA ASP A 116 4.52 -6.83 -9.81
C ASP A 116 4.67 -8.34 -9.62
N SER A 117 4.81 -9.03 -10.73
CA SER A 117 4.89 -10.50 -10.79
C SER A 117 6.13 -11.05 -10.08
N ALA A 118 7.24 -10.29 -10.08
CA ALA A 118 8.46 -10.72 -9.42
C ALA A 118 8.34 -10.62 -7.90
N ALA A 119 7.80 -9.50 -7.40
CA ALA A 119 7.51 -9.35 -5.99
C ALA A 119 6.42 -10.33 -5.52
N ALA A 120 5.41 -10.61 -6.35
CA ALA A 120 4.42 -11.65 -6.07
C ALA A 120 5.08 -13.02 -5.85
N ALA A 121 6.05 -13.41 -6.69
CA ALA A 121 6.74 -14.69 -6.54
C ALA A 121 7.51 -14.80 -5.22
N VAL A 122 8.04 -13.70 -4.69
CA VAL A 122 8.66 -13.67 -3.36
C VAL A 122 7.62 -13.91 -2.28
N VAL A 123 6.50 -13.17 -2.33
CA VAL A 123 5.38 -13.31 -1.37
C VAL A 123 4.80 -14.72 -1.39
N MET A 124 4.65 -15.33 -2.58
CA MET A 124 4.14 -16.69 -2.74
C MET A 124 5.05 -17.74 -2.09
N ARG A 125 6.39 -17.58 -2.20
CA ARG A 125 7.34 -18.48 -1.52
C ARG A 125 7.22 -18.38 0.01
N GLU A 126 7.11 -17.17 0.53
CA GLU A 126 6.90 -16.95 1.96
C GLU A 126 5.56 -17.54 2.44
N LEU A 127 4.50 -17.36 1.65
CA LEU A 127 3.20 -17.95 1.90
C LEU A 127 3.27 -19.48 1.98
N ASP A 128 3.95 -20.13 1.02
CA ASP A 128 4.13 -21.59 1.02
C ASP A 128 4.85 -22.11 2.26
N LEU A 129 5.88 -21.38 2.72
CA LEU A 129 6.61 -21.72 3.95
C LEU A 129 5.72 -21.64 5.18
N ARG A 130 4.95 -20.54 5.35
CA ARG A 130 4.06 -20.37 6.51
C ARG A 130 2.90 -21.37 6.51
N LEU A 131 2.32 -21.62 5.34
CA LEU A 131 1.26 -22.62 5.20
C LEU A 131 1.72 -24.03 5.57
N ALA A 132 2.96 -24.39 5.21
CA ALA A 132 3.55 -25.67 5.58
C ALA A 132 3.87 -25.74 7.08
N ALA A 133 4.44 -24.68 7.66
CA ALA A 133 4.82 -24.63 9.06
C ALA A 133 3.63 -24.72 10.03
N HIS A 134 2.44 -24.29 9.62
CA HIS A 134 1.26 -24.20 10.48
C HIS A 134 0.06 -25.03 10.00
N GLU A 135 0.26 -25.90 9.00
CA GLU A 135 -0.78 -26.80 8.45
C GLU A 135 -2.06 -26.08 7.96
N LEU A 136 -1.95 -24.82 7.53
CA LEU A 136 -3.08 -23.97 7.16
C LEU A 136 -3.56 -24.14 5.70
N ARG A 137 -2.95 -25.04 4.92
CA ARG A 137 -3.24 -25.20 3.48
C ARG A 137 -4.71 -25.48 3.18
N HIS A 138 -5.36 -26.31 4.00
CA HIS A 138 -6.76 -26.68 3.80
C HIS A 138 -7.71 -25.50 4.03
N GLU A 139 -7.39 -24.62 4.97
CA GLU A 139 -8.22 -23.46 5.32
C GLU A 139 -8.27 -22.42 4.19
N PHE A 140 -7.15 -22.27 3.45
CA PHE A 140 -7.01 -21.25 2.40
C PHE A 140 -7.01 -21.82 0.98
N HIS A 141 -7.44 -23.08 0.78
CA HIS A 141 -7.29 -23.79 -0.49
C HIS A 141 -7.83 -23.01 -1.69
N ALA A 142 -9.05 -22.47 -1.60
CA ALA A 142 -9.68 -21.75 -2.71
C ALA A 142 -8.88 -20.49 -3.12
N GLN A 143 -8.38 -19.74 -2.14
CA GLN A 143 -7.55 -18.56 -2.38
C GLN A 143 -6.20 -18.96 -3.02
N LEU A 144 -5.63 -20.09 -2.61
CA LEU A 144 -4.38 -20.60 -3.18
C LEU A 144 -4.55 -21.05 -4.62
N GLU A 145 -5.66 -21.70 -4.97
CA GLU A 145 -5.95 -22.05 -6.37
C GLU A 145 -6.12 -20.79 -7.23
N LEU A 146 -6.81 -19.76 -6.72
CA LEU A 146 -6.92 -18.49 -7.43
C LEU A 146 -5.54 -17.86 -7.69
N LEU A 147 -4.66 -17.83 -6.69
CA LEU A 147 -3.31 -17.29 -6.84
C LEU A 147 -2.49 -18.07 -7.88
N ARG A 148 -2.61 -19.41 -7.91
CA ARG A 148 -1.95 -20.25 -8.94
C ARG A 148 -2.45 -19.94 -10.34
N LEU A 149 -3.77 -19.78 -10.51
CA LEU A 149 -4.36 -19.41 -11.81
C LEU A 149 -3.88 -18.03 -12.27
N LEU A 150 -3.83 -17.05 -11.36
CA LEU A 150 -3.32 -15.71 -11.67
C LEU A 150 -1.84 -15.74 -12.07
N GLN A 151 -1.03 -16.53 -11.36
CA GLN A 151 0.40 -16.69 -11.66
C GLN A 151 0.63 -17.38 -13.02
N ALA A 152 -0.13 -18.44 -13.32
CA ALA A 152 -0.06 -19.13 -14.61
C ALA A 152 -0.42 -18.19 -15.77
N ARG A 153 -1.52 -17.45 -15.64
CA ARG A 153 -1.96 -16.46 -16.62
C ARG A 153 -0.89 -15.39 -16.87
N GLU A 154 -0.24 -14.92 -15.81
CA GLU A 154 0.82 -13.92 -15.96
C GLU A 154 2.06 -14.48 -16.68
N GLY A 155 2.43 -15.75 -16.40
CA GLY A 155 3.49 -16.45 -17.13
C GLY A 155 3.17 -16.58 -18.63
N GLU A 156 1.93 -16.94 -18.97
CA GLU A 156 1.47 -16.98 -20.37
C GLU A 156 1.57 -15.61 -21.05
N MET A 157 1.12 -14.54 -20.36
CA MET A 157 1.20 -13.19 -20.88
C MET A 157 2.64 -12.72 -21.10
N GLN A 158 3.57 -13.10 -20.22
CA GLN A 158 5.00 -12.81 -20.40
C GLN A 158 5.58 -13.54 -21.60
N ALA A 159 5.27 -14.83 -21.76
CA ALA A 159 5.69 -15.62 -22.92
C ALA A 159 5.15 -15.03 -24.24
N LEU A 160 3.89 -14.56 -24.25
CA LEU A 160 3.31 -13.89 -25.41
C LEU A 160 4.02 -12.56 -25.73
N ARG A 161 4.32 -11.73 -24.71
CA ARG A 161 5.08 -10.49 -24.89
C ARG A 161 6.49 -10.76 -25.44
N GLU A 162 7.15 -11.81 -24.97
CA GLU A 162 8.45 -12.23 -25.50
C GLU A 162 8.38 -12.71 -26.94
N SER A 163 7.38 -13.53 -27.27
CA SER A 163 7.15 -13.98 -28.63
C SER A 163 6.91 -12.81 -29.58
N ASN A 164 6.03 -11.87 -29.20
CA ASN A 164 5.77 -10.66 -29.97
C ASN A 164 7.01 -9.80 -30.17
N ARG A 165 7.87 -9.65 -29.14
CA ARG A 165 9.16 -8.93 -29.28
C ARG A 165 10.07 -9.60 -30.32
N LYS A 166 10.19 -10.94 -30.29
CA LYS A 166 10.99 -11.70 -31.26
C LYS A 166 10.44 -11.56 -32.68
N LEU A 167 9.12 -11.70 -32.84
CA LEU A 167 8.47 -11.57 -34.14
C LEU A 167 8.62 -10.16 -34.72
N ALA A 168 8.48 -9.11 -33.89
CA ALA A 168 8.71 -7.73 -34.31
C ALA A 168 10.15 -7.49 -34.78
N ALA A 169 11.14 -8.04 -34.06
CA ALA A 169 12.54 -7.95 -34.47
C ALA A 169 12.81 -8.70 -35.79
N GLN A 170 12.22 -9.88 -35.98
CA GLN A 170 12.30 -10.62 -37.24
C GLN A 170 11.65 -9.88 -38.40
N LEU A 171 10.50 -9.24 -38.17
CA LEU A 171 9.82 -8.43 -39.18
C LEU A 171 10.69 -7.24 -39.59
N ALA A 172 11.23 -6.49 -38.62
CA ALA A 172 12.13 -5.36 -38.90
C ALA A 172 13.37 -5.77 -39.68
N ALA A 173 13.97 -6.92 -39.34
CA ALA A 173 15.11 -7.46 -40.08
C ALA A 173 14.75 -7.83 -41.53
N LYS A 174 13.56 -8.41 -41.76
CA LYS A 174 13.06 -8.70 -43.11
C LYS A 174 12.79 -7.43 -43.91
N GLU A 175 12.20 -6.42 -43.29
CA GLU A 175 11.93 -5.12 -43.93
C GLU A 175 13.24 -4.42 -44.34
N GLU A 176 14.28 -4.51 -43.51
CA GLU A 176 15.62 -4.00 -43.84
C GLU A 176 16.22 -4.71 -45.05
N LEU A 177 16.17 -6.05 -45.08
CA LEU A 177 16.64 -6.84 -46.23
C LEU A 177 15.90 -6.47 -47.52
N VAL A 178 14.57 -6.31 -47.45
CA VAL A 178 13.78 -5.86 -48.60
C VAL A 178 14.22 -4.46 -49.05
N ARG A 179 14.51 -3.55 -48.13
CA ARG A 179 15.01 -2.21 -48.46
C ARG A 179 16.36 -2.27 -49.17
N GLN A 180 17.29 -3.08 -48.66
CA GLN A 180 18.60 -3.29 -49.26
C GLN A 180 18.49 -3.90 -50.67
N LEU A 181 17.65 -4.92 -50.84
CA LEU A 181 17.39 -5.52 -52.15
C LEU A 181 16.81 -4.51 -53.13
N ARG A 182 15.87 -3.65 -52.70
CA ARG A 182 15.33 -2.58 -53.55
C ARG A 182 16.39 -1.56 -53.96
N ALA A 183 17.29 -1.17 -53.05
CA ALA A 183 18.38 -0.24 -53.37
C ALA A 183 19.31 -0.84 -54.43
N LEU A 184 19.74 -2.10 -54.25
CA LEU A 184 20.59 -2.80 -55.20
C LEU A 184 19.94 -2.98 -56.58
N SER A 185 18.63 -3.22 -56.62
CA SER A 185 17.88 -3.33 -57.89
C SER A 185 17.70 -2.00 -58.62
N VAL A 186 17.83 -0.86 -57.95
CA VAL A 186 17.71 0.48 -58.56
C VAL A 186 19.05 0.98 -59.08
N ASP A 187 20.17 0.64 -58.43
CA ASP A 187 21.52 1.07 -58.85
C ASP A 187 22.15 0.19 -59.95
N GLY A 188 21.54 -0.95 -60.28
CA GLY A 188 22.05 -1.92 -61.27
C GLY A 188 21.38 -1.89 -62.64
N GLY A 189 20.47 -0.95 -62.91
CA GLY A 189 19.76 -0.77 -64.19
C GLY A 189 20.13 0.54 -64.88
#